data_AF-A0A8T4E3E6-F1
#
_entry.id   AF-A0A8T4E3E6-F1
#
_cell.length_a   1.000
_cell.length_b   1.000
_cell.length_c   1.000
_cell.angle_alpha   90.00
_cell.angle_beta   90.00
_cell.angle_gamma   90.00
#
_symmetry.space_group_name_H-M   'P 1'
#
loop_
_entity.id
_entity.type
_entity.pdbx_description
1 polymer ?
#
loop_
_entity_poly.entity_id
_entity_poly.type
_entity_poly.pdbx_seq_one_letter_code
_entity_poly.pdbx_strand_id
1 'polypeptide(L)'
;MWENLVGILVALLLTLAFYVLGKVFFSEGYKGHPKHGHQQAWGLVIFAIGAIALTALILVHFFGFWVILKKFVGFVLFAFGFFMLTKFPTSSDWQPEGFFWLGFFLGLFSTFFGIYWLLF
;
A
#
# COMPACT_ATOMS: atom_id res chain seq x y z
N MET A 1 -7.20 -20.11 -17.94
CA MET A 1 -8.34 -19.91 -17.00
C MET A 1 -7.94 -20.23 -15.55
N TRP A 2 -7.30 -21.37 -15.30
CA TRP A 2 -6.75 -21.73 -13.98
C TRP A 2 -5.70 -20.73 -13.45
N GLU A 3 -4.79 -20.26 -14.32
CA GLU A 3 -3.74 -19.28 -13.98
C GLU A 3 -4.30 -17.94 -13.48
N ASN A 4 -5.40 -17.45 -14.08
CA ASN A 4 -6.06 -16.22 -13.64
C ASN A 4 -6.72 -16.38 -12.27
N LEU A 5 -7.27 -17.56 -11.99
CA LEU A 5 -7.86 -17.89 -10.68
C LEU A 5 -6.78 -17.94 -9.58
N VAL A 6 -5.63 -18.55 -9.87
CA VAL A 6 -4.47 -18.56 -8.98
C VAL A 6 -3.96 -17.14 -8.74
N GLY A 7 -3.85 -16.31 -9.79
CA GLY A 7 -3.45 -14.91 -9.69
C GLY A 7 -4.39 -14.07 -8.81
N ILE A 8 -5.71 -14.23 -8.95
CA ILE A 8 -6.70 -13.59 -8.06
C ILE A 8 -6.51 -14.03 -6.62
N LEU A 9 -6.38 -15.34 -6.37
CA LEU A 9 -6.21 -15.90 -5.03
C LEU A 9 -4.95 -15.37 -4.35
N VAL A 10 -3.83 -15.33 -5.07
CA VAL A 10 -2.57 -14.76 -4.58
C VAL A 10 -2.71 -13.26 -4.27
N ALA A 11 -3.38 -12.50 -5.14
CA ALA A 11 -3.62 -11.07 -4.91
C ALA A 11 -4.46 -10.83 -3.64
N LEU A 12 -5.55 -11.60 -3.47
CA LEU A 12 -6.41 -11.51 -2.29
C LEU A 12 -5.68 -11.90 -1.01
N LEU A 13 -4.89 -12.98 -1.05
CA LEU A 13 -4.08 -13.43 0.09
C LEU A 13 -3.00 -12.41 0.48
N LEU A 14 -2.31 -11.82 -0.49
CA LEU A 14 -1.32 -10.76 -0.25
C LEU A 14 -1.97 -9.51 0.36
N THR A 15 -3.16 -9.16 -0.10
CA THR A 15 -3.92 -8.01 0.41
C THR A 15 -4.37 -8.24 1.84
N LEU A 16 -4.90 -9.43 2.14
CA LEU A 16 -5.30 -9.81 3.48
C LEU A 16 -4.09 -9.85 4.41
N ALA A 17 -2.97 -10.41 3.97
CA ALA A 17 -1.72 -10.45 4.73
C ALA A 17 -1.21 -9.03 5.03
N PHE A 18 -1.22 -8.14 4.04
CA PHE A 18 -0.86 -6.74 4.23
C PHE A 18 -1.79 -6.05 5.22
N TYR A 19 -3.10 -6.19 5.05
CA TYR A 19 -4.08 -5.60 5.97
C TYR A 19 -3.91 -6.09 7.41
N VAL A 20 -3.68 -7.39 7.61
CA VAL A 20 -3.44 -7.98 8.94
C VAL A 20 -2.13 -7.48 9.52
N LEU A 21 -1.05 -7.43 8.74
CA LEU A 21 0.23 -6.84 9.16
C LEU A 21 0.06 -5.39 9.59
N GLY A 22 -0.57 -4.56 8.76
CA GLY A 22 -0.90 -3.18 9.09
C GLY A 22 -1.69 -3.09 10.40
N LYS A 23 -2.72 -3.93 10.57
CA LYS A 23 -3.52 -3.95 11.79
C LYS A 23 -2.69 -4.32 13.03
N VAL A 24 -1.86 -5.35 12.96
CA VAL A 24 -0.99 -5.76 14.08
C VAL A 24 -0.02 -4.64 14.41
N PHE A 25 0.66 -4.09 13.42
CA PHE A 25 1.64 -3.03 13.64
C PHE A 25 1.02 -1.72 14.17
N PHE A 26 -0.15 -1.30 13.67
CA PHE A 26 -0.88 -0.15 14.23
C PHE A 26 -1.50 -0.44 15.60
N SER A 27 -1.91 -1.68 15.86
CA SER A 27 -2.37 -2.14 17.18
C SER A 27 -1.25 -2.07 18.21
N GLU A 28 -0.08 -2.60 17.89
CA GLU A 28 1.05 -2.69 18.82
C GLU A 28 1.83 -1.38 18.94
N GLY A 29 2.00 -0.62 17.86
CA GLY A 29 2.71 0.67 17.88
C GLY A 29 2.01 1.77 18.67
N TYR A 30 0.72 1.62 18.97
CA TYR A 30 -0.07 2.54 19.80
C TYR A 30 -0.43 1.97 21.19
N LYS A 31 0.06 0.78 21.56
CA LYS A 31 -0.12 0.22 22.92
C LYS A 31 0.52 1.16 23.94
N GLY A 32 -0.29 1.96 24.63
CA GLY A 32 0.14 2.90 25.67
C GLY A 32 -0.29 4.36 25.46
N HIS A 33 -0.79 4.73 24.27
CA HIS A 33 -1.18 6.11 23.97
C HIS A 33 -2.66 6.24 23.54
N PRO A 34 -3.62 6.17 24.49
CA PRO A 34 -5.06 6.19 24.20
C PRO A 34 -5.57 7.50 23.57
N LYS A 35 -4.83 8.61 23.66
CA LYS A 35 -5.19 9.90 23.04
C LYS A 35 -5.11 9.89 21.51
N HIS A 36 -4.52 8.87 20.89
CA HIS A 36 -4.32 8.79 19.44
C HIS A 36 -5.24 7.78 18.74
N GLY A 37 -6.34 7.33 19.39
CA GLY A 37 -7.27 6.36 18.80
C GLY A 37 -7.86 6.79 17.44
N HIS A 38 -8.10 8.08 17.23
CA HIS A 38 -8.50 8.60 15.92
C HIS A 38 -7.37 8.54 14.88
N GLN A 39 -6.12 8.77 15.28
CA GLN A 39 -4.97 8.72 14.37
C GLN A 39 -4.64 7.27 13.98
N GLN A 40 -4.80 6.32 14.92
CA GLN A 40 -4.73 4.89 14.65
C GLN A 40 -5.80 4.45 13.63
N ALA A 41 -7.03 4.97 13.76
CA ALA A 41 -8.09 4.70 12.79
C ALA A 41 -7.76 5.26 11.40
N TRP A 42 -7.25 6.50 11.30
CA TRP A 42 -6.82 7.08 10.02
C TRP A 42 -5.64 6.33 9.40
N GLY A 43 -4.66 5.92 10.20
CA GLY A 43 -3.54 5.08 9.74
C GLY A 43 -4.01 3.74 9.17
N LEU A 44 -4.94 3.07 9.86
CA LEU A 44 -5.56 1.83 9.37
C LEU A 44 -6.36 2.04 8.08
N VAL A 45 -7.08 3.16 7.94
CA VAL A 45 -7.82 3.50 6.72
C VAL A 45 -6.86 3.74 5.55
N ILE A 46 -5.80 4.52 5.75
CA ILE A 46 -4.77 4.76 4.72
C ILE A 46 -4.11 3.43 4.31
N PHE A 47 -3.80 2.58 5.27
CA PHE A 47 -3.18 1.28 5.01
C PHE A 47 -4.13 0.32 4.27
N ALA A 48 -5.42 0.32 4.62
CA ALA A 48 -6.44 -0.46 3.93
C ALA A 48 -6.62 0.01 2.48
N ILE A 49 -6.63 1.33 2.24
CA ILE A 49 -6.66 1.91 0.90
C ILE A 49 -5.43 1.48 0.09
N GLY A 50 -4.24 1.54 0.70
CA GLY A 50 -3.00 1.08 0.06
C GLY A 50 -3.02 -0.41 -0.29
N ALA A 51 -3.55 -1.25 0.60
CA ALA A 51 -3.70 -2.68 0.35
C ALA A 51 -4.66 -2.95 -0.82
N ILE A 52 -5.82 -2.30 -0.84
CA ILE A 52 -6.80 -2.42 -1.94
C ILE A 52 -6.21 -1.94 -3.28
N ALA A 53 -5.46 -0.83 -3.26
CA ALA A 53 -4.77 -0.34 -4.44
C ALA A 53 -3.77 -1.37 -4.97
N LEU A 54 -2.98 -2.00 -4.07
CA LEU A 54 -2.05 -3.07 -4.40
C LEU A 54 -2.76 -4.32 -4.95
N THR A 55 -3.94 -4.68 -4.44
CA THR A 55 -4.76 -5.76 -5.00
C THR A 55 -5.19 -5.44 -6.42
N ALA A 56 -5.73 -4.24 -6.63
CA ALA A 56 -6.22 -3.79 -7.92
C ALA A 56 -5.09 -3.77 -8.95
N LEU A 57 -3.89 -3.36 -8.54
CA LEU A 57 -2.66 -3.46 -9.31
C LEU A 57 -2.35 -4.88 -9.75
N ILE A 58 -2.28 -5.83 -8.81
CA ILE A 58 -1.96 -7.23 -9.14
C ILE A 58 -3.01 -7.78 -10.12
N LEU A 59 -4.30 -7.49 -9.89
CA LEU A 59 -5.38 -7.91 -10.77
C LEU A 59 -5.26 -7.28 -12.17
N VAL A 60 -4.96 -5.98 -12.28
CA VAL A 60 -4.74 -5.30 -13.58
C VAL A 60 -3.58 -5.94 -14.37
N HIS A 61 -2.55 -6.43 -13.67
CA HIS A 61 -1.44 -7.15 -14.28
C HIS A 61 -1.89 -8.51 -14.87
N PHE A 62 -2.60 -9.32 -14.08
CA PHE A 62 -3.04 -10.66 -14.50
C PHE A 62 -4.14 -10.65 -15.56
N PHE A 63 -5.03 -9.65 -15.55
CA PHE A 63 -6.17 -9.60 -16.46
C PHE A 63 -5.90 -8.87 -17.78
N GLY A 64 -4.67 -8.39 -18.01
CA GLY A 64 -4.31 -7.75 -19.27
C GLY A 64 -5.17 -6.54 -19.58
N PHE A 65 -5.51 -5.73 -18.56
CA PHE A 65 -6.33 -4.55 -18.74
C PHE A 65 -5.73 -3.59 -19.78
N TRP A 66 -6.62 -2.90 -20.51
CA TRP A 66 -6.29 -1.95 -21.58
C TRP A 66 -5.16 -1.00 -21.16
N VAL A 67 -4.26 -0.67 -22.09
CA VAL A 67 -3.06 0.16 -21.88
C VAL A 67 -3.35 1.42 -21.05
N ILE A 68 -4.50 2.06 -21.27
CA ILE A 68 -4.94 3.26 -20.55
C ILE A 68 -5.09 3.01 -19.05
N LEU A 69 -5.68 1.88 -18.63
CA LEU A 69 -5.84 1.59 -17.21
C LEU A 69 -4.49 1.28 -16.55
N LYS A 70 -3.56 0.61 -17.24
CA LYS A 70 -2.19 0.41 -16.74
C LYS A 70 -1.47 1.73 -16.48
N LYS A 71 -1.58 2.70 -17.41
CA LYS A 71 -1.00 4.04 -17.25
C LYS A 71 -1.65 4.80 -16.08
N PHE A 72 -2.98 4.74 -15.95
CA PHE A 72 -3.69 5.37 -14.83
C PHE A 72 -3.25 4.79 -13.48
N VAL A 73 -3.16 3.46 -13.40
CA VAL A 73 -2.72 2.77 -12.19
C VAL A 73 -1.25 3.08 -11.88
N GLY A 74 -0.39 3.16 -12.90
CA GLY A 74 1.01 3.60 -12.75
C GLY A 74 1.11 5.03 -12.17
N PHE A 75 0.25 5.94 -12.61
CA PHE A 75 0.17 7.29 -12.07
C PHE A 75 -0.22 7.31 -10.58
N VAL A 76 -1.26 6.55 -10.21
CA VAL A 76 -1.71 6.43 -8.82
C VAL A 76 -0.60 5.86 -7.93
N LEU A 77 0.10 4.83 -8.39
CA LEU A 77 1.24 4.25 -7.69
C LEU A 77 2.38 5.23 -7.48
N PHE A 78 2.72 5.97 -8.54
CA PHE A 78 3.79 6.96 -8.47
C PHE A 78 3.44 8.06 -7.47
N ALA A 79 2.22 8.59 -7.53
CA ALA A 79 1.74 9.60 -6.59
C ALA A 79 1.72 9.09 -5.15
N PHE A 80 1.25 7.87 -4.92
CA PHE A 80 1.24 7.25 -3.60
C PHE A 80 2.66 7.00 -3.08
N GLY A 81 3.55 6.43 -3.90
CA GLY A 81 4.94 6.19 -3.51
C GLY A 81 5.69 7.47 -3.19
N PHE A 82 5.50 8.52 -4.00
CA PHE A 82 6.07 9.84 -3.76
C PHE A 82 5.52 10.48 -2.47
N PHE A 83 4.21 10.36 -2.22
CA PHE A 83 3.62 10.79 -0.95
C PHE A 83 4.23 10.07 0.24
N MET A 84 4.38 8.74 0.18
CA MET A 84 5.00 7.96 1.23
C MET A 84 6.45 8.39 1.46
N LEU A 85 7.26 8.55 0.41
CA LEU A 85 8.66 8.97 0.52
C LEU A 85 8.85 10.39 1.05
N THR A 86 7.87 11.27 0.87
CA THR A 86 7.93 12.66 1.36
C THR A 86 7.34 12.84 2.75
N LYS A 87 6.39 11.99 3.15
CA LYS A 87 5.69 12.09 4.45
C LYS A 87 6.16 11.11 5.51
N PHE A 88 6.67 9.93 5.12
CA PHE A 88 7.17 8.93 6.05
C PHE A 88 8.61 9.08 6.54
N PRO A 89 9.49 9.97 6.00
CA PRO A 89 10.84 10.10 6.52
C PRO A 89 10.94 10.92 7.82
N THR A 90 9.84 11.56 8.24
CA THR A 90 9.77 12.33 9.48
C THR A 90 8.85 11.62 10.47
N SER A 91 9.36 11.30 11.67
CA SER A 91 8.52 10.89 12.79
C SER A 91 7.55 12.04 13.09
N SER A 92 6.26 11.81 12.84
CA SER A 92 5.19 12.76 13.17
C SER A 92 4.19 12.08 14.09
N ASP A 93 3.32 12.86 14.74
CA ASP A 93 2.28 12.33 15.64
C ASP A 93 1.41 11.21 15.01
N TRP A 94 1.40 11.13 13.68
CA TRP A 94 0.61 10.20 12.88
C TRP A 94 1.34 8.88 12.54
N GLN A 95 2.60 8.72 12.95
CA GLN A 95 3.44 7.59 12.56
C GLN A 95 4.32 7.08 13.71
N PRO A 96 4.18 5.81 14.13
CA PRO A 96 5.05 5.21 15.13
C PRO A 96 6.52 5.18 14.66
N GLU A 97 7.49 5.37 15.56
CA GLU A 97 8.93 5.43 15.21
C GLU A 97 9.42 4.20 14.42
N GLY A 98 8.84 3.01 14.65
CA GLY A 98 9.18 1.78 13.92
C GLY A 98 8.65 1.71 12.48
N PHE A 99 7.77 2.62 12.05
CA PHE A 99 7.14 2.60 10.73
C PHE A 99 7.92 3.31 9.64
N PHE A 100 8.97 4.05 9.98
CA PHE A 100 9.81 4.76 9.02
C PHE A 100 10.27 3.83 7.89
N TRP A 101 10.91 2.72 8.24
CA TRP A 101 11.48 1.80 7.25
C TRP A 101 10.38 1.14 6.41
N LEU A 102 9.29 0.72 7.03
CA LEU A 102 8.17 0.12 6.30
C LEU A 102 7.58 1.09 5.28
N GLY A 103 7.30 2.33 5.69
CA GLY A 103 6.76 3.37 4.81
C GLY A 103 7.75 3.78 3.71
N PHE A 104 9.03 3.86 4.04
CA PHE A 104 10.10 4.17 3.08
C PHE A 104 10.22 3.09 2.00
N PHE A 105 10.32 1.81 2.38
CA PHE A 105 10.40 0.70 1.42
C PHE A 105 9.13 0.58 0.58
N LEU A 106 7.96 0.71 1.20
CA LEU A 106 6.68 0.68 0.49
C LEU A 106 6.56 1.83 -0.51
N GLY A 107 7.03 3.02 -0.12
CA GLY A 107 7.08 4.21 -0.97
C GLY A 107 7.99 4.01 -2.17
N LEU A 108 9.23 3.58 -1.94
CA LEU A 108 10.22 3.27 -2.98
C LEU A 108 9.69 2.24 -3.98
N PHE A 109 9.13 1.14 -3.48
CA PHE A 109 8.60 0.08 -4.31
C PHE A 109 7.42 0.57 -5.17
N SER A 110 6.50 1.33 -4.56
CA SER A 110 5.35 1.93 -5.25
C SER A 110 5.78 2.93 -6.32
N THR A 111 6.78 3.75 -6.04
CA THR A 111 7.32 4.72 -7.02
C THR A 111 7.96 4.02 -8.22
N PHE A 112 8.81 3.01 -7.99
CA PHE A 112 9.45 2.29 -9.08
C PHE A 112 8.45 1.52 -9.95
N PHE A 113 7.49 0.81 -9.34
CA PHE A 113 6.45 0.13 -10.09
C PHE A 113 5.54 1.10 -10.84
N GLY A 114 5.22 2.24 -10.23
CA GLY A 114 4.44 3.30 -10.87
C GLY A 114 5.12 3.84 -12.13
N ILE A 115 6.42 4.18 -12.04
CA ILE A 115 7.22 4.63 -13.18
C ILE A 115 7.29 3.53 -14.25
N TYR A 116 7.55 2.28 -13.86
CA TYR A 116 7.63 1.17 -14.79
C TYR A 116 6.35 1.03 -15.62
N TRP A 117 5.17 1.10 -14.99
CA TRP A 117 3.88 1.05 -15.69
C TRP A 117 3.54 2.32 -16.47
N LEU A 118 4.07 3.48 -16.09
CA LEU A 118 3.93 4.70 -16.87
C LEU A 118 4.75 4.64 -18.16
N LEU A 119 5.91 3.99 -18.15
CA LEU A 119 6.80 3.88 -19.31
C LEU A 119 6.44 2.70 -20.22
N PHE A 120 6.16 1.52 -19.66
CA PHE A 120 5.88 0.28 -20.41
C PHE A 120 4.41 -0.15 -20.29
#